data_AF-A0A967A7G1-F1
#
_entry.id   AF-A0A967A7G1-F1
#
_cell.length_a   1.000
_cell.length_b   1.000
_cell.length_c   1.000
_cell.angle_alpha   90.00
_cell.angle_beta   90.00
_cell.angle_gamma   90.00
#
_symmetry.space_group_name_H-M   'P 1'
#
loop_
_entity.id
_entity.type
_entity.pdbx_description
1 polymer ?
#
loop_
_entity_poly.entity_id
_entity_poly.type
_entity_poly.pdbx_seq_one_letter_code
_entity_poly.pdbx_strand_id
1 'polypeptide(L)' 'MKCARCSGLMVKDHLLDMQESYVPMWMSGLRCVACGNIEDPLIHHHRMVQHTRKNRRNTARFERAPLRPAVAA' A
#
# COMPACT_ATOMS: atom_id res chain seq x y z
N MET A 1 2.48 -10.14 17.21
CA MET A 1 3.45 -10.61 16.20
C MET A 1 2.81 -11.62 15.24
N LYS A 2 1.69 -11.28 14.58
CA LYS A 2 1.06 -12.13 13.54
C LYS A 2 0.78 -11.25 12.32
N CYS A 3 1.07 -11.76 11.14
CA CYS A 3 0.96 -11.02 9.90
C CYS A 3 -0.50 -10.73 9.54
N ALA A 4 -0.81 -9.48 9.18
CA ALA A 4 -2.16 -9.10 8.76
C ALA A 4 -2.66 -9.80 7.47
N ARG A 5 -1.74 -10.35 6.65
CA ARG A 5 -2.09 -11.01 5.37
C ARG A 5 -2.33 -12.51 5.49
N CYS A 6 -1.51 -13.22 6.26
CA CYS A 6 -1.54 -14.69 6.32
C CYS A 6 -1.56 -15.25 7.75
N SER A 7 -1.65 -14.40 8.77
CA SER A 7 -1.57 -14.79 10.19
C SER A 7 -0.27 -15.48 10.61
N GLY A 8 0.74 -15.51 9.73
CA GLY A 8 2.05 -16.11 9.98
C GLY A 8 2.92 -15.30 10.94
N LEU A 9 4.04 -15.90 11.37
CA LEU A 9 4.99 -15.28 12.29
C LEU A 9 5.62 -14.03 11.67
N MET A 10 5.74 -12.98 12.48
CA MET A 10 6.49 -11.78 12.14
C MET A 10 7.72 -11.64 13.01
N VAL A 11 8.83 -11.25 12.39
CA VAL A 11 10.11 -11.00 13.04
C VAL A 11 10.55 -9.58 12.78
N LYS A 12 11.29 -9.00 13.72
CA LYS A 12 11.90 -7.68 13.55
C LYS A 12 13.03 -7.80 12.53
N ASP A 13 13.07 -6.87 11.58
CA ASP A 13 14.02 -6.88 10.47
C ASP A 13 14.50 -5.44 10.18
N HIS A 14 15.68 -5.33 9.58
CA HIS A 14 16.28 -4.06 9.18
C HIS A 14 16.14 -3.91 7.67
N LEU A 15 15.37 -2.91 7.26
CA LEU A 15 15.06 -2.64 5.86
C LEU A 15 15.90 -1.45 5.40
N LEU A 16 16.50 -1.57 4.22
CA LEU A 16 17.28 -0.52 3.58
C LEU A 16 16.45 0.13 2.48
N ASP A 17 16.34 1.45 2.51
CA ASP A 17 15.76 2.22 1.41
C ASP A 17 16.88 2.66 0.45
N MET A 18 16.88 2.08 -0.76
CA MET A 18 17.90 2.31 -1.78
C MET A 18 17.65 3.56 -2.63
N GLN A 19 16.46 4.18 -2.56
CA GLN A 19 16.01 5.18 -3.53
C GLN A 19 16.14 6.63 -3.04
N GLU A 20 16.98 6.88 -2.05
CA GLU A 20 17.18 8.18 -1.39
C GLU A 20 15.99 8.65 -0.53
N SER A 21 16.06 8.43 0.78
CA SER A 21 15.57 9.43 1.72
C SER A 21 16.31 9.37 3.06
N TYR A 22 16.85 10.54 3.42
CA TYR A 22 17.37 11.03 4.69
C TYR A 22 17.59 10.03 5.84
N VAL A 23 18.79 10.11 6.43
CA VAL A 23 19.24 9.39 7.64
C VAL A 23 18.10 9.18 8.64
N PRO A 24 17.88 7.94 9.12
CA PRO A 24 18.68 6.75 8.89
C PRO A 24 18.23 5.96 7.65
N MET A 25 19.20 5.58 6.80
CA MET A 25 19.04 4.71 5.62
C MET A 25 18.47 3.31 5.95
N TRP A 26 18.37 2.99 7.23
CA TRP A 26 17.92 1.74 7.79
C TRP A 26 16.69 2.00 8.68
N MET A 27 15.59 1.32 8.38
CA MET A 27 14.37 1.35 9.18
C MET A 27 14.14 -0.02 9.81
N SER A 28 13.66 -0.05 11.06
CA SER A 28 13.25 -1.29 11.71
C SER A 28 11.78 -1.58 11.40
N GLY A 29 11.52 -2.67 10.69
CA GLY A 29 10.17 -3.12 10.36
C GLY A 29 9.88 -4.53 10.88
N LEU A 30 8.62 -4.96 10.76
CA LEU A 30 8.23 -6.35 10.98
C LEU A 30 8.05 -7.04 9.64
N ARG A 31 8.83 -8.10 9.38
CA ARG A 31 8.71 -8.94 8.20
C ARG A 31 8.06 -10.27 8.55
N CYS A 32 7.04 -10.66 7.79
CA CYS A 32 6.47 -11.99 7.89
C CYS A 32 7.37 -13.02 7.20
N VAL A 33 7.77 -14.05 7.93
CA VAL A 33 8.64 -15.12 7.40
C VAL A 33 7.89 -16.02 6.40
N ALA A 34 6.56 -16.12 6.54
CA ALA A 34 5.74 -17.00 5.69
C ALA A 34 5.37 -16.39 4.33
N CYS A 35 5.03 -15.10 4.27
CA CYS A 35 4.54 -14.46 3.03
C CYS A 35 5.33 -13.21 2.59
N GLY A 36 6.34 -12.81 3.35
CA GLY A 36 7.15 -11.62 3.05
C GLY A 36 6.44 -10.29 3.26
N ASN A 37 5.23 -10.26 3.84
CA ASN A 37 4.57 -8.99 4.17
C ASN A 37 5.43 -8.18 5.15
N ILE A 38 5.58 -6.90 4.85
CA ILE A 38 6.29 -5.96 5.70
C ILE A 38 5.28 -4.99 6.30
N GLU A 39 5.33 -4.85 7.62
CA GLU A 39 4.59 -3.86 8.40
C GLU A 39 5.60 -2.89 9.01
N ASP A 40 5.60 -1.67 8.49
CA ASP A 40 6.44 -0.55 8.89
C ASP A 40 5.58 0.73 8.79
N PRO A 41 5.67 1.68 9.75
CA PRO A 41 4.84 2.89 9.73
C PRO A 41 5.00 3.74 8.47
N LEU A 42 6.22 3.84 7.92
CA LEU A 42 6.51 4.65 6.74
C LEU A 42 5.98 3.97 5.47
N ILE A 43 6.22 2.66 5.32
CA ILE A 43 5.64 1.85 4.26
C ILE A 43 4.11 1.91 4.31
N HIS A 44 3.53 1.86 5.52
CA HIS A 44 2.09 1.97 5.71
C HIS A 44 1.57 3.35 5.28
N HIS A 45 2.23 4.43 5.71
CA HIS A 45 1.92 5.80 5.30
C HIS A 45 1.97 5.97 3.77
N HIS A 46 3.04 5.52 3.13
CA HIS A 46 3.17 5.58 1.68
C HIS A 46 2.06 4.77 0.98
N ARG A 47 1.73 3.57 1.46
CA ARG A 47 0.61 2.80 0.91
C ARG A 47 -0.70 3.57 1.03
N MET A 48 -1.01 4.15 2.19
CA MET A 48 -2.23 4.94 2.39
C MET A 48 -2.31 6.11 1.40
N VAL A 49 -1.23 6.90 1.27
CA VAL A 49 -1.18 8.03 0.32
C VAL A 49 -1.36 7.57 -1.13
N GLN A 50 -0.77 6.43 -1.51
CA GLN A 50 -0.93 5.89 -2.86
C GLN A 50 -2.36 5.36 -3.09
N HIS A 51 -2.97 4.73 -2.09
CA HIS A 51 -4.34 4.25 -2.15
C HIS A 51 -5.35 5.39 -2.27
N THR A 52 -5.22 6.46 -1.48
CA THR A 52 -6.09 7.64 -1.59
C THR A 52 -5.97 8.31 -2.97
N ARG A 53 -4.75 8.45 -3.49
CA ARG A 53 -4.50 8.97 -4.86
C ARG A 53 -5.10 8.09 -5.95
N LYS A 54 -5.04 6.76 -5.82
CA LYS A 54 -5.69 5.82 -6.76
C LYS A 54 -7.21 5.92 -6.66
N ASN A 55 -7.76 5.98 -5.45
CA ASN A 55 -9.20 6.08 -5.25
C ASN A 55 -9.76 7.36 -5.88
N ARG A 56 -9.11 8.51 -5.66
CA ARG A 56 -9.49 9.78 -6.29
C ARG A 56 -9.48 9.72 -7.82
N ARG A 57 -8.51 9.02 -8.41
CA ARG A 57 -8.47 8.83 -9.87
C ARG A 57 -9.62 7.93 -10.35
N ASN A 58 -9.94 6.90 -9.60
CA ASN A 58 -11.06 6.01 -9.93
C ASN A 58 -12.39 6.75 -9.85
N THR A 59 -12.65 7.51 -8.78
CA THR A 59 -13.89 8.30 -8.65
C THR A 59 -14.04 9.32 -9.77
N ALA A 60 -12.98 10.08 -10.08
CA ALA A 60 -12.98 11.03 -11.20
C ALA A 60 -13.20 10.36 -12.56
N ARG A 61 -12.77 9.10 -12.73
CA ARG A 61 -13.02 8.31 -13.95
C ARG A 61 -14.48 7.84 -14.01
N PHE A 62 -15.07 7.45 -12.89
CA PHE A 62 -16.49 7.08 -12.81
C PHE A 62 -17.41 8.27 -13.11
N GLU A 63 -17.14 9.46 -12.56
CA GLU A 63 -17.93 10.67 -12.84
C GLU A 63 -17.86 11.12 -14.31
N ARG A 64 -16.75 10.84 -14.99
CA ARG A 64 -16.57 11.17 -16.42
C ARG A 64 -17.04 10.08 -17.37
N ALA A 65 -17.49 8.93 -16.86
CA ALA A 65 -18.03 7.89 -17.72
C ALA A 65 -19.38 8.41 -18.27
N PRO A 66 -19.53 8.58 -19.60
CA PRO A 66 -20.80 9.02 -20.14
C PRO A 66 -21.84 7.94 -19.83
N LEU A 67 -22.90 8.31 -19.11
CA LEU A 67 -24.10 7.50 -19.01
C LEU A 67 -24.60 7.30 -20.45
N ARG A 68 -24.37 6.11 -21.00
CA ARG A 68 -24.87 5.77 -22.34
C ARG A 68 -26.40 5.92 -22.26
N PRO A 69 -27.04 6.78 -23.06
CA PRO A 69 -28.49 6.82 -23.07
C PRO A 69 -29.00 5.44 -23.49
N ALA A 70 -29.91 4.87 -22.70
CA ALA A 70 -30.60 3.66 -23.08
C ALA A 70 -31.36 3.95 -24.37
N VAL A 71 -30.92 3.34 -25.47
CA VAL A 71 -31.60 3.45 -26.76
C VAL A 71 -33.00 2.86 -26.59
N ALA A 72 -34.02 3.70 -26.69
CA ALA A 72 -35.42 3.30 -26.68
C ALA A 72 -35.74 2.54 -27.97
N ALA A 73 -36.44 1.41 -27.83
CA ALA A 73 -36.89 0.52 -28.89
C ALA A 73 -38.08 1.08 -29.67
#